data_AF-A0A7W7R903-F1
#
_entry.id   AF-A0A7W7R903-F1
#
_cell.length_a   1.000
_cell.length_b   1.000
_cell.length_c   1.000
_cell.angle_alpha   90.00
_cell.angle_beta   90.00
_cell.angle_gamma   90.00
#
_symmetry.space_group_name_H-M   'P 1'
#
loop_
_entity.id
_entity.type
_entity.pdbx_description
1 polymer ?
#
loop_
_entity_poly.entity_id
_entity_poly.type
_entity_poly.pdbx_seq_one_letter_code
_entity_poly.pdbx_strand_id
1 'polypeptide(L)'
;MAEILVEENFAHIDGSDMNVILDLLDELALEAEPTAPRSSGRGRQWELTMHWQQATPVPADIEAALPAVVARIRDHFQNAGKQLPARVALYNRDALLLRTFEPDAR
;
A
#
# COMPACT_ATOMS: atom_id res chain seq x y z
N MET A 1 16.43 -6.83 -2.46
CA MET A 1 16.31 -5.38 -2.77
C MET A 1 14.85 -5.23 -3.10
N ALA A 2 14.09 -4.61 -2.19
CA ALA A 2 12.64 -4.63 -2.23
C ALA A 2 12.05 -4.34 -3.61
N GLU A 3 11.09 -5.18 -4.00
CA GLU A 3 10.29 -5.03 -5.21
C GLU A 3 9.24 -3.94 -5.03
N ILE A 4 8.75 -3.76 -3.81
CA ILE A 4 7.77 -2.74 -3.47
C ILE A 4 8.19 -2.01 -2.19
N LEU A 5 8.07 -0.68 -2.22
CA LEU A 5 8.26 0.14 -1.03
C LEU A 5 6.93 0.68 -0.54
N VAL A 6 6.69 0.63 0.76
CA VAL A 6 5.48 1.18 1.38
C VAL A 6 5.85 2.46 2.13
N GLU A 7 5.21 3.58 1.81
CA GLU A 7 5.48 4.83 2.53
C GLU A 7 5.00 4.73 3.98
N GLU A 8 5.88 5.10 4.89
CA GLU A 8 5.50 5.33 6.28
C GLU A 8 4.52 6.50 6.37
N ASN A 9 3.57 6.39 7.29
CA ASN A 9 2.71 7.51 7.66
C ASN A 9 2.40 7.42 9.14
N PHE A 10 3.27 7.95 10.00
CA PHE A 10 3.13 7.83 11.46
C PHE A 10 1.84 8.43 12.05
N ALA A 11 1.06 9.19 11.28
CA ALA A 11 -0.26 9.64 11.69
C ALA A 11 -1.32 8.54 11.59
N HIS A 12 -1.12 7.54 10.71
CA HIS A 12 -2.10 6.51 10.38
C HIS A 12 -1.57 5.08 10.46
N ILE A 13 -0.27 4.87 10.27
CA ILE A 13 0.44 3.59 10.22
C ILE A 13 1.49 3.59 11.33
N ASP A 14 1.27 2.76 12.35
CA ASP A 14 2.31 2.46 13.33
C ASP A 14 3.17 1.26 12.90
N GLY A 15 4.17 0.89 13.70
CA GLY A 15 5.06 -0.22 13.38
C GLY A 15 4.35 -1.58 13.28
N SER A 16 3.27 -1.79 14.04
CA SER A 16 2.49 -3.03 13.95
C SER A 16 1.67 -3.07 12.66
N ASP A 17 1.08 -1.94 12.28
CA ASP A 17 0.35 -1.83 11.01
C ASP A 17 1.29 -2.06 9.83
N MET A 18 2.48 -1.45 9.86
CA MET A 18 3.47 -1.62 8.80
C MET A 18 3.83 -3.10 8.64
N ASN A 19 4.13 -3.82 9.73
CA ASN A 19 4.43 -5.24 9.65
C ASN A 19 3.30 -6.05 9.00
N VAL A 20 2.04 -5.80 9.36
CA VAL A 20 0.90 -6.48 8.74
C VAL A 20 0.80 -6.18 7.24
N ILE A 21 1.05 -4.93 6.84
CA ILE A 21 1.05 -4.56 5.41
C ILE A 21 2.15 -5.31 4.67
N LEU A 22 3.36 -5.39 5.24
CA LEU A 22 4.49 -6.11 4.64
C LEU A 22 4.21 -7.61 4.57
N ASP A 23 3.66 -8.22 5.62
CA ASP A 23 3.27 -9.63 5.65
C ASP A 23 2.22 -9.94 4.58
N LEU A 24 1.23 -9.07 4.40
CA LEU A 24 0.19 -9.22 3.36
C LEU A 24 0.75 -9.09 1.94
N LEU A 25 1.83 -8.34 1.74
CA LEU A 25 2.53 -8.23 0.46
C LEU A 25 3.45 -9.44 0.23
N ASP A 26 4.07 -9.97 1.28
CA ASP A 26 4.88 -11.19 1.23
C ASP A 26 4.06 -12.42 0.80
N GLU A 27 2.76 -12.45 1.11
CA GLU A 27 1.84 -13.47 0.59
C GLU A 27 1.73 -13.47 -0.95
N LEU A 28 2.06 -12.37 -1.61
CA LEU A 28 2.19 -12.28 -3.08
C LEU A 28 3.60 -12.62 -3.57
N ALA A 29 4.46 -13.15 -2.69
CA ALA A 29 5.88 -13.36 -2.91
C ALA A 29 6.64 -12.08 -3.31
N LEU A 30 6.19 -10.92 -2.83
CA LEU A 30 6.85 -9.63 -3.06
C LEU A 30 7.75 -9.28 -1.89
N GLU A 31 9.03 -8.99 -2.18
CA GLU A 31 9.92 -8.40 -1.18
C GLU A 31 9.50 -6.95 -0.91
N ALA A 32 8.85 -6.69 0.22
CA ALA A 32 8.35 -5.37 0.60
C ALA A 32 9.18 -4.75 1.73
N GLU A 33 9.45 -3.45 1.64
CA GLU A 33 10.13 -2.68 2.69
C GLU A 33 9.43 -1.35 3.01
N PRO A 34 9.49 -0.86 4.25
CA PRO A 34 9.06 0.50 4.56
C PRO A 34 10.01 1.52 3.95
N THR A 35 9.49 2.68 3.56
CA THR A 35 10.30 3.80 3.09
C THR A 35 9.80 5.12 3.68
N ALA A 36 10.70 6.09 3.80
CA ALA A 36 10.36 7.40 4.29
C ALA A 36 9.23 8.02 3.44
N PRO A 37 8.28 8.76 4.06
CA PRO A 37 7.18 9.38 3.33
C PRO A 37 7.74 10.33 2.25
N ARG A 38 7.32 10.13 1.00
CA ARG A 38 7.61 11.07 -0.10
C ARG A 38 6.42 11.98 -0.36
N SER A 39 5.23 11.54 0.03
CA SER A 39 3.99 12.29 -0.04
C SER A 39 3.62 12.91 1.31
N SER A 40 3.08 14.13 1.30
CA SER A 40 2.75 14.90 2.52
C SER A 40 1.34 14.62 3.06
N GLY A 41 0.83 13.39 2.87
CA GLY A 41 -0.57 13.01 3.11
C GLY A 41 -1.07 13.20 4.55
N ARG A 42 -1.41 14.45 4.92
CA ARG A 42 -2.02 14.85 6.20
C ARG A 42 -3.47 15.33 6.06
N GLY A 43 -4.13 14.97 4.95
CA GLY A 43 -5.52 15.35 4.66
C GLY A 43 -6.55 14.44 5.33
N ARG A 44 -7.82 14.87 5.37
CA ARG A 44 -8.96 14.07 5.87
C ARG A 44 -9.20 12.76 5.11
N GLN A 45 -8.62 12.63 3.92
CA GLN A 45 -8.63 11.42 3.11
C GLN A 45 -7.16 11.01 2.91
N TRP A 46 -6.63 10.24 3.87
CA TRP A 46 -5.26 9.75 3.77
C TRP A 46 -5.17 8.60 2.78
N GLU A 47 -4.02 8.48 2.14
CA GLU A 47 -3.71 7.50 1.10
C GLU A 47 -2.59 6.59 1.60
N LEU A 48 -2.75 5.28 1.39
CA LEU A 48 -1.66 4.33 1.54
C LEU A 48 -0.87 4.30 0.23
N THR A 49 0.40 4.67 0.29
CA THR A 49 1.24 4.83 -0.90
C THR A 49 2.25 3.69 -0.99
N MET A 50 2.28 3.03 -2.15
CA MET A 50 3.24 1.97 -2.48
C MET A 50 4.00 2.31 -3.75
N HIS A 51 5.25 1.88 -3.85
CA HIS A 51 6.14 2.15 -4.99
C HIS A 51 6.75 0.87 -5.54
N TRP A 52 6.36 0.50 -6.76
CA TRP A 52 7.00 -0.55 -7.53
C TRP A 52 8.41 -0.15 -7.96
N GLN A 53 9.41 -0.91 -7.52
CA GLN A 53 10.83 -0.62 -7.75
C GLN A 53 11.41 -1.29 -8.99
N GLN A 54 10.74 -2.32 -9.53
CA GLN A 54 11.24 -3.03 -10.70
C GLN A 54 11.09 -2.16 -11.95
N ALA A 55 12.05 -2.29 -12.87
CA ALA A 55 11.99 -1.62 -14.17
C ALA A 55 10.95 -2.26 -15.10
N THR A 56 10.58 -3.51 -14.84
CA THR A 56 9.52 -4.21 -15.56
C THR A 56 8.15 -3.77 -15.06
N PRO A 57 7.10 -3.86 -15.89
CA PRO A 57 5.73 -3.70 -15.43
C PRO A 57 5.39 -4.65 -14.28
N VAL A 58 4.35 -4.30 -13.51
CA VAL A 58 3.81 -5.21 -12.49
C VAL A 58 3.32 -6.48 -13.19
N PRO A 59 3.74 -7.68 -12.73
CA PRO A 59 3.25 -8.93 -13.29
C PRO A 59 1.71 -9.03 -13.22
N ALA A 60 1.08 -9.61 -14.26
CA ALA A 60 -0.38 -9.61 -14.38
C ALA A 60 -1.10 -10.39 -13.28
N ASP A 61 -0.47 -11.43 -12.76
CA ASP A 61 -0.90 -12.22 -11.60
C ASP A 61 -0.88 -11.39 -10.31
N ILE A 62 0.18 -10.60 -10.10
CA ILE A 62 0.28 -9.66 -8.99
C ILE A 62 -0.77 -8.55 -9.14
N GLU A 63 -0.93 -7.99 -10.34
CA GLU A 63 -1.98 -6.99 -10.62
C GLU A 63 -3.38 -7.52 -10.30
N ALA A 64 -3.67 -8.78 -10.61
CA ALA A 64 -4.95 -9.42 -10.34
C ALA A 64 -5.16 -9.71 -8.83
N ALA A 65 -4.09 -9.98 -8.09
CA ALA A 65 -4.15 -10.32 -6.66
C ALA A 65 -4.13 -9.09 -5.73
N LEU A 66 -3.53 -7.98 -6.17
CA LEU A 66 -3.42 -6.73 -5.39
C LEU A 66 -4.75 -6.22 -4.81
N PRO A 67 -5.89 -6.21 -5.53
CA PRO A 67 -7.17 -5.80 -4.96
C PRO A 67 -7.57 -6.58 -3.70
N ALA A 68 -7.31 -7.89 -3.66
CA ALA A 68 -7.62 -8.73 -2.50
C ALA A 68 -6.71 -8.42 -1.30
N VAL A 69 -5.43 -8.15 -1.54
CA VAL A 69 -4.49 -7.69 -0.51
C VAL A 69 -4.90 -6.33 0.03
N VAL A 70 -5.26 -5.38 -0.85
CA VAL A 70 -5.75 -4.06 -0.45
C VAL A 70 -7.01 -4.15 0.41
N ALA A 71 -7.93 -5.04 0.07
CA ALA A 71 -9.12 -5.30 0.90
C ALA A 71 -8.74 -5.77 2.31
N ARG A 72 -7.77 -6.69 2.42
CA ARG A 72 -7.29 -7.21 3.71
C ARG A 72 -6.54 -6.18 4.55
N ILE A 73 -5.73 -5.32 3.91
CA ILE A 73 -5.10 -4.19 4.59
C ILE A 73 -6.18 -3.30 5.19
N ARG A 74 -7.24 -2.99 4.43
CA ARG A 74 -8.35 -2.19 4.92
C ARG A 74 -9.08 -2.86 6.08
N ASP A 75 -9.34 -4.17 5.98
CA ASP A 75 -9.97 -4.94 7.06
C ASP A 75 -9.13 -4.90 8.35
N HIS A 76 -7.80 -4.95 8.24
CA HIS A 76 -6.89 -4.75 9.38
C HIS A 76 -7.12 -3.40 10.05
N PHE A 77 -7.08 -2.28 9.30
CA PHE A 77 -7.34 -0.94 9.87
C PHE A 77 -8.74 -0.83 10.48
N GLN A 78 -9.74 -1.45 9.85
CA GLN A 78 -11.11 -1.46 10.35
C GLN A 78 -11.23 -2.19 11.68
N ASN A 79 -10.67 -3.40 11.77
CA ASN A 79 -10.68 -4.21 12.97
C ASN A 79 -9.87 -3.58 14.12
N ALA A 80 -8.82 -2.82 13.79
CA ALA A 80 -8.06 -2.03 14.74
C ALA A 80 -8.76 -0.74 15.20
N GLY A 81 -9.94 -0.40 14.64
CA GLY A 81 -10.67 0.83 14.96
C GLY A 81 -9.97 2.11 14.48
N LYS A 82 -9.07 2.00 13.49
CA LYS A 82 -8.27 3.09 12.94
C LYS A 82 -8.96 3.75 11.74
N GLN A 83 -8.51 4.95 11.39
CA GLN A 83 -8.98 5.61 10.17
C GLN A 83 -8.56 4.79 8.95
N LEU A 84 -9.52 4.39 8.12
CA LEU A 84 -9.24 3.63 6.90
C LEU A 84 -8.55 4.51 5.84
N PRO A 85 -7.64 3.94 5.02
CA PRO A 85 -7.16 4.63 3.85
C PRO A 85 -8.34 4.91 2.92
N ALA A 86 -8.42 6.16 2.43
CA ALA A 86 -9.44 6.54 1.46
C ALA A 86 -9.21 5.87 0.11
N ARG A 87 -7.93 5.61 -0.21
CA ARG A 87 -7.47 4.83 -1.36
C ARG A 87 -6.08 4.28 -1.10
N VAL A 88 -5.71 3.28 -1.89
CA VAL A 88 -4.33 2.79 -1.97
C VAL A 88 -3.79 3.13 -3.36
N ALA A 89 -2.63 3.78 -3.43
CA ALA A 89 -2.02 4.17 -4.69
C ALA A 89 -0.70 3.42 -4.91
N LEU A 90 -0.54 2.88 -6.11
CA LEU A 90 0.69 2.23 -6.55
C LEU A 90 1.37 3.13 -7.59
N TYR A 91 2.58 3.56 -7.28
CA TYR A 91 3.44 4.35 -8.16
C TYR A 91 4.59 3.50 -8.68
N ASN A 92 5.21 3.92 -9.78
CA ASN A 92 6.51 3.38 -10.19
C ASN A 92 7.66 4.12 -9.48
N ARG A 93 8.90 3.71 -9.77
CA ARG A 93 10.11 4.34 -9.24
C ARG A 93 10.22 5.85 -9.53
N ASP A 94 9.65 6.32 -10.63
CA ASP A 94 9.65 7.72 -11.07
C ASP A 94 8.47 8.52 -10.51
N ALA A 95 7.75 7.98 -9.52
CA ALA A 95 6.55 8.57 -8.94
C ALA A 95 5.40 8.81 -9.94
N LEU A 96 5.37 8.04 -11.03
CA LEU A 96 4.22 7.96 -11.92
C LEU A 96 3.19 6.99 -11.36
N LEU A 97 1.95 7.44 -11.27
CA LEU A 97 0.83 6.62 -10.81
C LEU A 97 0.58 5.47 -11.78
N LEU A 98 0.70 4.23 -11.30
CA LEU A 98 0.40 3.01 -12.06
C LEU A 98 -1.07 2.61 -11.87
N ARG A 99 -1.52 2.60 -10.61
CA ARG A 99 -2.88 2.17 -10.24
C ARG A 99 -3.35 2.89 -8.98
N THR A 100 -4.67 3.02 -8.88
CA THR A 100 -5.36 3.40 -7.65
C THR A 100 -6.41 2.34 -7.34
N PHE A 101 -6.44 1.91 -6.08
CA PHE A 101 -7.44 1.02 -5.54
C PHE A 101 -8.33 1.85 -4.62
N GLU A 102 -9.54 2.12 -5.08
CA GLU A 102 -10.57 2.81 -4.30
C GLU A 102 -11.50 1.76 -3.68
N PRO A 103 -11.93 1.94 -2.42
CA PRO A 103 -12.98 1.12 -1.88
C PRO A 103 -14.27 1.37 -2.68
N ASP A 104 -14.92 0.30 -3.14
CA ASP A 104 -16.26 0.40 -3.72
C ASP A 104 -17.15 1.25 -2.78
N ALA A 105 -17.68 2.34 -3.31
CA ALA A 105 -18.72 3.12 -2.67
C ALA A 105 -19.98 2.24 -2.62
N ARG A 106 -20.08 1.40 -1.60
CA ARG A 106 -21.31 0.68 -1.29
C ARG A 106 -22.45 1.65 -1.01
#